data_AF-A0A655FV72-F1
#
_entry.id   AF-A0A655FV72-F1
#
_cell.length_a   1.000
_cell.length_b   1.000
_cell.length_c   1.000
_cell.angle_alpha   90.00
_cell.angle_beta   90.00
_cell.angle_gamma   90.00
#
_symmetry.space_group_name_H-M   'P 1'
#
loop_
_entity.id
_entity.type
_entity.pdbx_description
1 polymer ?
#
loop_
_entity_poly.entity_id
_entity_poly.type
_entity_poly.pdbx_seq_one_letter_code
_entity_poly.pdbx_strand_id
1 'polypeptide(L)'
;MKHLGVQSSTVGVVVPTGYSFNLDGTAIYLTMASLFIADAMGHRLTWGEQIALLAFMIIASKGAAGVSGAGLATLAGGLQAHRPELLDGVGLIVGIDRFMSEARSLTNFSGNAVATILVASWTKTIDLSKADEVLRGRDPFDESTMVDPHDEEPPAATPHGGGVPTNPALCDFEQVSLGGLVGRPAGPQRADVDG
;
A
#
# COMPACT_ATOMS: atom_id res chain seq x y z
N MET A 1 9.54 -12.39 -7.66
CA MET A 1 10.69 -13.18 -7.16
C MET A 1 10.67 -14.65 -7.57
N LYS A 2 9.53 -15.35 -7.56
CA LYS A 2 9.44 -16.75 -8.06
C LYS A 2 9.83 -16.87 -9.54
N HIS A 3 9.40 -15.92 -10.38
CA HIS A 3 9.79 -15.86 -11.79
C HIS A 3 11.31 -15.81 -11.98
N LEU A 4 12.01 -15.06 -11.14
CA LEU A 4 13.48 -14.94 -11.15
C LEU A 4 14.20 -16.26 -10.79
N GLY A 5 13.49 -17.33 -10.47
CA GLY A 5 14.07 -18.63 -10.13
C GLY A 5 14.33 -18.84 -8.64
N VAL A 6 13.81 -17.97 -7.77
CA VAL A 6 13.90 -18.17 -6.30
C VAL A 6 12.80 -19.14 -5.84
N GLN A 7 13.17 -20.15 -5.04
CA GLN A 7 12.22 -21.12 -4.50
C GLN A 7 11.10 -20.47 -3.69
N SER A 8 9.88 -20.99 -3.83
CA SER A 8 8.68 -20.50 -3.15
C SER A 8 8.81 -20.45 -1.63
N SER A 9 9.55 -21.39 -1.03
CA SER A 9 9.83 -21.42 0.42
C SER A 9 10.62 -20.19 0.86
N THR A 10 11.69 -19.84 0.15
CA THR A 10 12.50 -18.65 0.45
C THR A 10 11.72 -17.36 0.20
N VAL A 11 11.03 -17.24 -0.94
CA VAL A 11 10.19 -16.06 -1.23
C VAL A 11 9.09 -15.89 -0.18
N GLY A 12 8.42 -16.99 0.20
CA GLY A 12 7.31 -17.00 1.14
C GLY A 12 7.67 -16.61 2.57
N VAL A 13 8.95 -16.69 2.94
CA VAL A 13 9.44 -16.21 4.24
C VAL A 13 10.01 -14.80 4.10
N VAL A 14 10.94 -14.59 3.15
CA VAL A 14 11.72 -13.34 3.10
C VAL A 14 10.87 -12.14 2.70
N VAL A 15 9.95 -12.28 1.74
CA VAL A 15 9.16 -11.15 1.25
C VAL A 15 8.15 -10.64 2.30
N PRO A 16 7.33 -11.51 2.94
CA PRO A 16 6.41 -11.04 3.99
C PRO A 16 7.15 -10.45 5.19
N THR A 17 8.24 -11.09 5.65
CA THR A 17 9.06 -10.55 6.73
C THR A 17 9.69 -9.21 6.34
N GLY A 18 10.21 -9.08 5.12
CA GLY A 18 10.78 -7.84 4.60
C GLY A 18 9.77 -6.69 4.56
N TYR A 19 8.52 -6.94 4.16
CA TYR A 19 7.49 -5.88 4.13
C TYR A 19 7.17 -5.29 5.51
N SER A 20 7.31 -6.08 6.57
CA SER A 20 7.07 -5.62 7.94
C SER A 20 8.31 -4.99 8.59
N PHE A 21 9.51 -5.52 8.29
CA PHE A 21 10.72 -5.17 9.04
C PHE A 21 11.73 -4.33 8.26
N ASN A 22 11.72 -4.36 6.92
CA ASN A 22 12.59 -3.53 6.09
C ASN A 22 11.91 -2.19 5.77
N LEU A 23 11.89 -1.33 6.79
CA LEU A 23 11.36 0.03 6.71
C LEU A 23 12.49 1.05 6.82
N ASP A 24 13.65 0.72 6.25
CA ASP A 24 14.84 1.56 6.30
C ASP A 24 14.65 2.86 5.52
N GLY A 25 13.94 2.81 4.39
CA GLY A 25 13.54 4.02 3.66
C GLY A 25 12.70 4.96 4.52
N THR A 26 11.83 4.42 5.38
CA THR A 26 11.06 5.22 6.34
C THR A 26 11.96 5.80 7.43
N ALA A 27 12.85 5.00 8.03
CA ALA A 27 13.77 5.49 9.06
C ALA A 27 14.71 6.61 8.55
N ILE A 28 15.28 6.42 7.35
CA ILE A 28 16.14 7.41 6.69
C ILE A 28 15.33 8.67 6.40
N TYR A 29 14.14 8.55 5.83
CA TYR A 29 13.28 9.69 5.54
C TYR A 29 12.94 10.49 6.79
N LEU A 30 12.46 9.83 7.85
CA LEU A 30 12.06 10.50 9.09
C LEU A 30 13.24 11.25 9.73
N THR A 31 14.42 10.62 9.74
CA THR A 31 15.63 11.24 10.30
C THR A 31 16.07 12.44 9.46
N MET A 32 16.19 12.26 8.14
CA MET A 32 16.64 13.33 7.24
C MET A 32 15.64 14.48 7.16
N ALA A 33 14.34 14.21 7.16
CA ALA A 33 13.30 15.22 7.21
C ALA A 33 13.38 16.04 8.51
N SER A 34 13.64 15.38 9.65
CA SER A 34 13.81 16.07 10.92
C SER A 34 15.06 16.97 10.95
N LEU A 35 16.18 16.49 10.40
CA LEU A 35 17.40 17.29 10.26
C LEU A 35 17.19 18.49 9.33
N PHE A 36 16.49 18.27 8.21
CA PHE A 36 16.13 19.33 7.27
C PHE A 36 15.27 20.41 7.94
N ILE A 37 14.24 20.00 8.70
CA ILE A 37 13.39 20.92 9.45
C ILE A 37 14.22 21.72 10.46
N ALA A 38 15.07 21.03 11.24
CA ALA A 38 15.94 21.67 12.23
C ALA A 38 16.84 22.74 11.58
N ASP A 39 17.44 22.42 10.43
CA ASP A 39 18.28 23.35 9.69
C ASP A 39 17.48 24.51 9.09
N ALA A 40 16.31 24.25 8.51
CA ALA A 40 15.43 25.25 7.92
C ALA A 40 14.91 26.25 8.97
N MET A 41 14.70 25.78 10.22
CA MET A 41 14.27 26.60 11.34
C MET A 41 15.43 27.27 12.09
N GLY A 42 16.68 27.04 11.70
CA GLY A 42 17.86 27.58 12.40
C GLY A 42 18.17 26.92 13.75
N HIS A 43 17.54 25.79 14.06
CA HIS A 43 17.65 25.05 15.32
C HIS A 43 18.53 23.80 15.14
N ARG A 44 19.79 23.99 14.76
CA ARG A 44 20.71 22.89 14.46
C ARG A 44 20.83 21.91 15.63
N LEU A 45 20.72 20.62 15.32
CA LEU A 45 20.86 19.53 16.27
C LEU A 45 22.33 19.22 16.54
N THR A 46 22.70 19.08 17.82
CA THR A 46 24.00 18.55 18.22
C THR A 46 24.10 17.06 17.87
N TRP A 47 25.33 16.53 17.77
CA TRP A 47 25.54 15.10 17.45
C TRP A 47 24.79 14.13 18.37
N GLY A 48 24.72 14.43 19.67
CA GLY A 48 23.98 13.61 20.63
C GLY A 48 22.47 13.58 20.35
N GLU A 49 21.89 14.74 20.04
CA GLU A 49 20.47 14.84 19.68
C GLU A 49 20.16 14.15 18.35
N GLN A 50 21.06 14.27 17.36
CA GLN A 50 20.90 13.58 16.08
C GLN A 50 20.89 12.05 16.26
N ILE A 51 21.77 11.51 17.10
CA ILE A 51 21.82 10.07 17.40
C ILE A 51 20.56 9.62 18.15
N ALA A 52 20.14 10.39 19.17
CA ALA A 52 18.94 10.07 19.95
C ALA A 52 17.67 10.11 19.06
N LEU A 53 17.56 11.13 18.22
CA LEU A 53 16.47 11.28 17.26
C LEU A 53 16.47 10.16 16.23
N LEU A 54 17.64 9.81 15.66
CA LEU A 54 17.78 8.66 14.75
C LEU A 54 17.32 7.37 15.43
N ALA A 55 17.77 7.09 16.66
CA ALA A 55 17.36 5.89 17.39
C ALA A 55 15.84 5.83 17.60
N PHE A 56 15.22 6.96 17.96
CA PHE A 56 13.77 7.04 18.06
C PHE A 56 13.08 6.81 16.71
N MET A 57 13.54 7.49 15.66
CA MET A 57 12.95 7.39 14.31
C MET A 57 13.10 5.98 13.73
N ILE A 58 14.19 5.28 14.05
CA ILE A 58 14.36 3.86 13.75
C ILE A 58 13.25 3.06 14.42
N ILE A 59 12.94 3.27 15.69
CA ILE A 59 11.85 2.53 16.37
C ILE A 59 10.49 2.93 15.78
N ALA A 60 10.23 4.22 15.65
CA ALA A 60 8.98 4.78 15.16
C ALA A 60 8.65 4.31 13.72
N SER A 61 9.67 4.17 12.86
CA SER A 61 9.50 3.68 11.48
C SER A 61 8.85 2.30 11.40
N LYS A 62 9.03 1.43 12.40
CA LYS A 62 8.41 0.09 12.44
C LYS A 62 6.94 0.17 12.82
N GLY A 63 6.57 1.13 13.67
CA GLY A 63 5.17 1.37 14.05
C GLY A 63 4.31 1.95 12.93
N ALA A 64 4.93 2.48 11.87
CA ALA A 64 4.25 3.05 10.71
C ALA A 64 4.01 2.05 9.56
N ALA A 65 4.37 0.78 9.74
CA ALA A 65 4.27 -0.25 8.71
C ALA A 65 2.83 -0.42 8.19
N GLY A 66 2.65 -0.39 6.87
CA GLY A 66 1.38 -0.75 6.22
C GLY A 66 0.26 0.29 6.27
N VAL A 67 0.49 1.48 6.84
CA VAL A 67 -0.52 2.55 6.91
C VAL A 67 -0.19 3.66 5.91
N SER A 68 -1.09 3.90 4.96
CA SER A 68 -0.95 5.00 4.00
C SER A 68 -0.93 6.35 4.72
N GLY A 69 0.01 7.23 4.35
CA GLY A 69 0.16 8.55 4.97
C GLY A 69 0.74 8.57 6.39
N ALA A 70 1.08 7.42 6.98
CA ALA A 70 1.63 7.36 8.33
C ALA A 70 3.00 8.05 8.47
N GLY A 71 3.76 8.19 7.39
CA GLY A 71 5.09 8.83 7.43
C GLY A 71 5.10 10.23 8.03
N LEU A 72 4.18 11.09 7.60
CA LEU A 72 4.07 12.45 8.10
C LEU A 72 3.61 12.46 9.57
N ALA A 73 2.66 11.60 9.92
CA ALA A 73 2.19 11.47 11.31
C ALA A 73 3.31 10.97 12.24
N THR A 74 4.12 10.02 11.79
CA THR A 74 5.29 9.52 12.53
C THR A 74 6.36 10.59 12.66
N LEU A 75 6.61 11.39 11.62
CA LEU A 75 7.52 12.54 11.68
C LEU A 75 7.05 13.55 12.73
N ALA A 76 5.79 13.98 12.64
CA ALA A 76 5.20 14.91 13.59
C ALA A 76 5.22 14.36 15.02
N GLY A 77 4.84 13.10 15.22
CA GLY A 77 4.88 12.45 16.52
C GLY A 77 6.29 12.32 17.10
N GLY A 78 7.29 12.03 16.25
CA GLY A 78 8.68 11.93 16.69
C GLY A 78 9.31 13.28 17.02
N LEU A 79 9.02 14.31 16.23
CA LEU A 79 9.39 15.68 16.58
C LEU A 79 8.68 16.13 17.85
N GLN A 80 7.38 15.86 18.01
CA GLN A 80 6.65 16.20 19.23
C GLN A 80 7.27 15.55 20.49
N ALA A 81 7.77 14.32 20.38
CA ALA A 81 8.36 13.58 21.49
C ALA A 81 9.79 14.06 21.85
N HIS A 82 10.61 14.42 20.85
CA HIS A 82 12.03 14.71 21.06
C HIS A 82 12.41 16.19 20.92
N ARG A 83 11.74 16.93 20.04
CA ARG A 83 12.02 18.33 19.66
C ARG A 83 10.71 19.05 19.29
N PRO A 84 9.81 19.29 20.26
CA PRO A 84 8.50 19.86 20.00
C PRO A 84 8.56 21.24 19.34
N GLU A 85 9.65 22.00 19.56
CA GLU A 85 9.86 23.29 18.92
C GLU A 85 10.03 23.21 17.39
N LEU A 86 10.27 22.02 16.82
CA LEU A 86 10.41 21.79 15.39
C LEU A 86 9.09 21.41 14.70
N LEU A 87 8.01 21.23 15.45
CA LEU A 87 6.74 20.74 14.93
C LEU A 87 6.16 21.66 13.84
N ASP A 88 6.30 22.97 14.00
CA ASP A 88 5.81 23.96 13.04
C ASP A 88 6.47 23.81 11.65
N GLY A 89 7.71 23.29 11.62
CA GLY A 89 8.44 23.04 10.38
C GLY A 89 7.94 21.82 9.60
N VAL A 90 7.09 20.96 10.17
CA VAL A 90 6.49 19.82 9.45
C VAL A 90 5.72 20.29 8.21
N GLY A 91 5.12 21.48 8.26
CA GLY A 91 4.44 22.11 7.13
C GLY A 91 5.30 22.22 5.87
N LEU A 92 6.62 22.38 6.02
CA LEU A 92 7.57 22.45 4.90
C LEU A 92 7.67 21.12 4.13
N ILE A 93 7.44 20.00 4.81
CA ILE A 93 7.56 18.65 4.24
C ILE A 93 6.24 18.17 3.62
N VAL A 94 5.09 18.66 4.10
CA VAL A 94 3.76 18.20 3.64
C VAL A 94 3.63 18.24 2.11
N GLY A 95 4.14 19.29 1.48
CA GLY A 95 4.06 19.46 0.02
C GLY A 95 4.78 18.37 -0.79
N ILE A 96 5.81 17.75 -0.22
CA ILE A 96 6.62 16.71 -0.89
C ILE A 96 6.36 15.30 -0.34
N ASP A 97 5.63 15.16 0.78
CA ASP A 97 5.49 13.88 1.48
C ASP A 97 4.91 12.77 0.59
N ARG A 98 4.01 13.11 -0.34
CA ARG A 98 3.44 12.14 -1.28
C ARG A 98 4.49 11.54 -2.21
N PHE A 99 5.29 12.38 -2.86
CA PHE A 99 6.40 11.93 -3.71
C PHE A 99 7.43 11.15 -2.90
N MET A 100 7.75 11.64 -1.70
CA MET A 100 8.68 10.95 -0.80
C MET A 100 8.10 9.61 -0.32
N SER A 101 6.79 9.46 -0.18
CA SER A 101 6.14 8.19 0.15
C SER A 101 6.33 7.15 -0.96
N GLU A 102 6.23 7.56 -2.22
CA GLU A 102 6.50 6.70 -3.37
C GLU A 102 7.98 6.29 -3.41
N ALA A 103 8.90 7.24 -3.24
CA ALA A 103 10.34 6.95 -3.18
C ALA A 103 10.71 6.00 -2.02
N ARG A 104 10.08 6.17 -0.85
CA ARG A 104 10.22 5.25 0.30
C ARG A 104 9.77 3.83 -0.07
N SER A 105 8.60 3.72 -0.70
CA SER A 105 8.06 2.43 -1.11
C SER A 105 8.99 1.71 -2.09
N LEU A 106 9.55 2.46 -3.05
CA LEU A 106 10.51 1.93 -4.03
C LEU A 106 11.80 1.45 -3.36
N THR A 107 12.32 2.22 -2.41
CA THR A 107 13.55 1.87 -1.68
C THR A 107 13.36 0.60 -0.86
N ASN A 108 12.27 0.52 -0.09
CA ASN A 108 11.95 -0.66 0.72
C ASN A 108 11.72 -1.90 -0.17
N PHE A 109 10.99 -1.73 -1.29
CA PHE A 109 10.78 -2.80 -2.25
C PHE A 109 12.10 -3.29 -2.85
N SER A 110 12.97 -2.38 -3.30
CA SER A 110 14.28 -2.72 -3.87
C SER A 110 15.16 -3.45 -2.86
N GLY A 111 15.19 -2.98 -1.61
CA GLY A 111 15.90 -3.64 -0.51
C GLY A 111 15.39 -5.06 -0.27
N ASN A 112 14.07 -5.26 -0.25
CA ASN A 112 13.46 -6.59 -0.09
C ASN A 112 13.75 -7.51 -1.27
N ALA A 113 13.76 -6.99 -2.50
CA ALA A 113 14.11 -7.76 -3.69
C ALA A 113 15.57 -8.23 -3.63
N VAL A 114 16.51 -7.32 -3.33
CA VAL A 114 17.94 -7.64 -3.19
C VAL A 114 18.17 -8.62 -2.03
N ALA A 115 17.54 -8.40 -0.87
CA ALA A 115 17.64 -9.30 0.28
C ALA A 115 17.14 -10.71 -0.05
N THR A 116 16.05 -10.83 -0.80
CA THR A 116 15.53 -12.13 -1.25
C THR A 116 16.54 -12.87 -2.13
N ILE A 117 17.21 -12.17 -3.06
CA ILE A 117 18.26 -12.77 -3.91
C ILE A 117 19.47 -13.17 -3.07
N LEU A 118 19.88 -12.32 -2.12
CA LEU A 118 21.03 -12.58 -1.25
C LEU A 118 20.80 -13.82 -0.38
N VAL A 119 19.65 -13.91 0.30
CA VAL A 119 19.27 -15.06 1.12
C VAL A 119 19.14 -16.32 0.26
N ALA A 120 18.53 -16.22 -0.92
CA ALA A 120 18.41 -17.35 -1.83
C ALA A 120 19.76 -17.85 -2.33
N SER A 121 20.70 -16.93 -2.57
CA SER A 121 22.08 -17.28 -2.95
C SER A 121 22.81 -18.00 -1.83
N TRP A 122 22.71 -17.51 -0.59
CA TRP A 122 23.34 -18.16 0.58
C TRP A 122 22.74 -19.53 0.91
N THR A 123 21.42 -19.68 0.73
CA THR A 123 20.72 -20.93 0.98
C THR A 123 20.71 -21.89 -0.22
N LYS A 124 21.30 -21.48 -1.35
CA LYS A 124 21.32 -22.23 -2.61
C LYS A 124 19.90 -22.58 -3.12
N THR A 125 18.96 -21.67 -2.92
CA THR A 125 17.56 -21.81 -3.35
C THR A 125 17.19 -20.91 -4.54
N ILE A 126 18.19 -20.47 -5.30
CA ILE A 126 18.02 -19.73 -6.54
C ILE A 126 18.54 -20.55 -7.72
N ASP A 127 17.73 -20.66 -8.77
CA ASP A 127 18.17 -21.13 -10.08
C ASP A 127 18.87 -19.99 -10.82
N LEU A 128 20.20 -20.04 -10.85
CA LEU A 128 21.03 -19.01 -11.49
C LEU A 128 20.90 -19.00 -13.01
N SER A 129 20.60 -20.15 -13.64
CA SER A 129 20.40 -20.23 -15.08
C SER A 129 19.12 -19.51 -15.47
N LYS A 130 18.03 -19.78 -14.73
CA LYS A 130 16.76 -19.07 -14.92
C LYS A 130 16.88 -17.57 -14.60
N ALA A 131 17.57 -17.22 -13.52
CA ALA A 131 17.79 -15.82 -13.17
C ALA A 131 18.51 -15.06 -14.29
N ASP A 132 19.53 -15.66 -14.92
CA ASP A 132 20.25 -15.07 -16.04
C ASP A 132 19.35 -14.87 -17.28
N GLU A 133 18.49 -15.84 -17.61
CA GLU A 133 17.52 -15.72 -18.71
C GLU A 133 16.53 -14.59 -18.50
N VAL A 134 15.96 -14.50 -17.28
CA VAL A 134 15.00 -13.45 -16.92
C VAL A 134 15.67 -12.08 -16.92
N LEU A 135 16.86 -11.94 -16.32
CA LEU A 135 17.57 -10.65 -16.24
C LEU A 135 18.09 -10.16 -17.60
N ARG A 136 18.37 -11.08 -18.53
CA ARG A 136 18.70 -10.75 -19.93
C ARG A 136 17.48 -10.50 -20.80
N GLY A 137 16.27 -10.61 -20.25
CA GLY A 137 15.01 -10.38 -20.95
C GLY A 137 14.63 -11.49 -21.94
N ARG A 138 15.23 -12.69 -21.84
CA ARG A 138 14.92 -13.84 -22.69
C ARG A 138 13.67 -14.60 -22.24
N ASP A 139 13.31 -14.46 -20.97
CA ASP A 139 12.07 -14.96 -20.37
C ASP A 139 11.33 -13.81 -19.66
N PRO A 140 10.63 -12.94 -20.42
CA PRO A 140 9.90 -11.82 -19.84
C PRO A 140 8.76 -12.30 -18.95
N PHE A 141 8.48 -11.54 -17.89
CA PHE A 141 7.41 -11.90 -16.98
C PHE A 141 6.04 -11.69 -17.64
N ASP A 142 5.22 -12.75 -17.65
CA ASP A 142 3.84 -12.68 -18.13
C ASP A 142 2.90 -12.29 -16.98
N GLU A 143 2.43 -11.05 -17.01
CA GLU A 143 1.53 -10.48 -15.99
C GLU A 143 0.15 -11.14 -15.98
N SER A 144 -0.30 -11.73 -17.11
CA SER A 144 -1.59 -12.42 -17.19
C SER A 144 -1.67 -13.62 -16.24
N THR A 145 -0.52 -14.20 -15.87
CA THR A 145 -0.43 -15.31 -14.91
C THR A 145 -0.72 -14.91 -13.46
N MET A 146 -0.87 -13.61 -13.16
CA MET A 146 -1.23 -13.10 -11.82
C MET A 146 -2.68 -12.60 -11.71
N VAL A 147 -3.47 -12.64 -12.80
CA VAL A 147 -4.89 -12.28 -12.78
C VAL A 147 -5.71 -13.55 -12.51
N ASP A 148 -6.55 -13.52 -11.47
CA ASP A 148 -7.47 -14.62 -11.19
C ASP A 148 -8.55 -14.66 -12.31
N PRO A 149 -8.90 -15.82 -12.91
CA PRO A 149 -9.88 -15.89 -14.00
C PRO A 149 -11.33 -15.47 -13.63
N HIS A 150 -11.55 -14.98 -12.41
CA HIS A 150 -12.88 -14.66 -11.88
C HIS A 150 -13.39 -13.25 -12.24
N ASP A 151 -12.59 -12.43 -12.92
CA ASP A 151 -13.00 -11.09 -13.39
C ASP A 151 -13.37 -11.02 -14.89
N GLU A 152 -13.35 -12.17 -15.60
CA GLU A 152 -14.00 -12.27 -16.91
C GLU A 152 -15.50 -12.50 -16.72
N GLU A 153 -16.28 -11.41 -16.67
CA GLU A 153 -17.72 -11.51 -16.91
C GLU A 153 -17.92 -12.19 -18.27
N PRO A 154 -18.65 -13.33 -18.35
CA PRO A 154 -18.83 -14.04 -19.61
C PRO A 154 -19.38 -13.08 -20.66
N PRO A 155 -18.85 -13.07 -21.90
CA PRO A 155 -19.36 -12.19 -22.94
C PRO A 155 -20.88 -12.39 -23.05
N ALA A 156 -21.62 -11.31 -22.82
CA ALA A 156 -23.07 -11.30 -22.89
C ALA A 156 -23.51 -12.05 -24.15
N ALA A 157 -24.20 -13.18 -23.94
CA ALA A 157 -24.70 -13.99 -25.02
C ALA A 157 -25.51 -13.09 -25.97
N THR A 158 -25.01 -12.93 -27.18
CA THR A 158 -25.77 -12.30 -28.27
C THR A 158 -27.12 -13.00 -28.36
N PRO A 159 -28.26 -12.29 -28.32
CA PRO A 159 -29.56 -12.92 -28.34
C PRO A 159 -29.77 -13.59 -29.69
N HIS A 160 -29.63 -14.92 -29.73
CA HIS A 160 -30.13 -15.71 -30.85
C HIS A 160 -31.66 -15.70 -30.76
N GLY A 161 -32.27 -15.10 -31.80
CA GLY A 161 -33.71 -15.09 -31.98
C GLY A 161 -34.27 -16.50 -32.03
N GLY A 162 -35.32 -16.73 -31.24
CA GLY A 162 -36.04 -18.00 -31.24
C GLY A 162 -37.14 -18.04 -30.19
N GLY A 163 -38.35 -17.61 -30.59
CA GLY A 163 -39.64 -18.10 -30.08
C GLY A 163 -39.94 -17.94 -28.59
N VAL A 164 -40.80 -16.96 -28.26
CA VAL A 164 -41.53 -16.91 -27.00
C VAL A 164 -42.56 -18.06 -26.96
N PRO A 165 -42.56 -18.95 -25.94
CA PRO A 165 -43.76 -19.66 -25.55
C PRO A 165 -44.45 -18.87 -24.43
N THR A 166 -45.58 -18.26 -24.75
CA THR A 166 -46.50 -17.63 -23.79
C THR A 166 -47.15 -18.71 -22.93
N ASN A 167 -46.75 -18.84 -21.66
CA ASN A 167 -47.52 -19.57 -20.66
C ASN A 167 -47.92 -18.60 -19.53
N PRO A 168 -49.20 -18.17 -19.44
CA PRO A 168 -49.65 -17.14 -18.50
C PRO A 168 -49.89 -17.64 -17.06
N ALA A 169 -49.43 -18.83 -16.66
CA ALA A 169 -49.81 -19.46 -15.39
C ALA A 169 -48.73 -19.45 -14.28
N LEU A 170 -47.64 -18.68 -14.42
CA LEU A 170 -46.53 -18.67 -13.43
C LEU A 170 -46.23 -17.30 -12.79
N CYS A 171 -47.04 -16.27 -13.05
CA CYS A 171 -46.79 -14.91 -12.53
C CYS A 171 -47.31 -14.63 -11.11
N ASP A 172 -47.90 -15.60 -10.40
CA ASP A 172 -48.64 -15.34 -9.16
C ASP A 172 -47.98 -15.81 -7.85
N PHE A 173 -46.67 -16.06 -7.80
CA PHE A 173 -46.02 -16.58 -6.57
C PHE A 173 -44.81 -15.81 -6.02
N GLU A 174 -44.49 -14.61 -6.55
CA GLU A 174 -43.32 -13.83 -6.09
C GLU A 174 -43.65 -12.40 -5.62
N GLN A 175 -44.77 -12.20 -4.91
CA GLN A 175 -45.10 -10.91 -4.27
C GLN A 175 -45.31 -10.95 -2.75
N VAL A 176 -44.97 -12.06 -2.07
CA VAL A 176 -45.03 -12.12 -0.60
C VAL A 176 -43.71 -12.66 -0.07
N SER A 177 -42.71 -11.78 0.04
CA SER A 177 -41.62 -11.83 1.03
C SER A 177 -40.34 -11.19 0.47
N LEU A 178 -40.26 -9.85 0.46
CA LEU A 178 -39.04 -9.07 0.78
C LEU A 178 -39.35 -7.55 0.70
N GLY A 179 -40.37 -7.13 1.46
CA GLY A 179 -40.74 -5.71 1.60
C GLY A 179 -40.51 -5.24 3.03
N GLY A 180 -39.25 -5.05 3.43
CA GLY A 180 -38.94 -4.49 4.75
C GLY A 180 -37.45 -4.28 4.94
N LEU A 181 -37.09 -3.04 5.28
CA LEU A 181 -35.75 -2.57 5.69
C LEU A 181 -34.75 -2.21 4.60
N VAL A 182 -35.02 -1.12 3.86
CA VAL A 182 -33.99 -0.06 3.66
C VAL A 182 -34.70 1.29 3.63
N GLY A 183 -34.42 2.12 4.64
CA GLY A 183 -34.93 3.48 4.77
C GLY A 183 -34.32 4.43 3.73
N ARG A 184 -35.16 5.33 3.19
CA ARG A 184 -34.76 6.43 2.29
C ARG A 184 -34.53 7.72 3.08
N PRO A 185 -33.55 8.56 2.69
CA PRO A 185 -33.31 9.86 3.32
C PRO A 185 -34.40 10.87 2.91
N ALA A 186 -34.89 11.64 3.88
CA ALA A 186 -35.87 12.71 3.68
C ALA A 186 -35.21 13.98 3.12
N GLY A 187 -35.73 14.46 1.98
CA GLY A 187 -35.45 15.77 1.42
C GLY A 187 -36.28 16.90 2.07
N PRO A 188 -36.07 18.17 1.66
CA PRO A 188 -36.43 19.34 2.45
C PRO A 188 -37.92 19.67 2.41
N GLN A 189 -38.46 20.02 3.58
CA GLN A 189 -39.86 20.38 3.79
C GLN A 189 -40.07 21.87 3.48
N ARG A 190 -40.84 22.16 2.42
CA ARG A 190 -41.43 23.49 2.19
C ARG A 190 -42.61 23.66 3.15
N ALA A 191 -42.60 24.73 3.92
CA ALA A 191 -43.72 25.15 4.76
C ALA A 191 -44.74 25.92 3.90
N ASP A 192 -45.96 25.40 3.81
CA ASP A 192 -47.13 26.17 3.38
C ASP A 192 -47.64 26.99 4.58
N VAL A 193 -47.74 28.30 4.36
CA VAL A 193 -48.43 29.27 5.20
C VAL A 193 -49.77 29.51 4.52
N ASP A 194 -50.89 29.23 5.20
CA ASP A 194 -52.17 29.95 5.06
C ASP A 194 -53.21 29.37 6.03
N GLY A 195 -53.85 30.24 6.84
CA GLY A 195 -55.09 29.96 7.58
C GLY A 195 -55.02 30.10 9.09
#